data_AF-A0A3C1HAM0-F1
#
_entry.id   AF-A0A3C1HAM0-F1
#
_cell.length_a   1.000
_cell.length_b   1.000
_cell.length_c   1.000
_cell.angle_alpha   90.00
_cell.angle_beta   90.00
_cell.angle_gamma   90.00
#
_symmetry.space_group_name_H-M   'P 1'
#
loop_
_entity.id
_entity.type
_entity.pdbx_description
1 polymer ?
#
loop_
_entity_poly.entity_id
_entity_poly.type
_entity_poly.pdbx_seq_one_letter_code
_entity_poly.pdbx_strand_id
1 'polypeptide(L)'
;MSTDPLDPRAGLISRRRFLQRHAMGVGGVALASLLAEEQLLRGNPASVPRTPRSLDLKPRPSHFAPRARAMISLFMHGGPSHVDLFDPKPELTRRSGQDYSGEVTFSFVNRASKKLMGSPWKFRRQGQSGLEVSELLPHFSEIADEVCVLRSMHTDINGHEPSIWYMHTGKAQPGRPHLASWLTYGLGSENRNLPAYVVLTDPGGHPVDGVRNWSNGWMPPLFQGTVVRPTEPRILNLDPPPHLKGELQRQNLNLLSRLNQEHLARHPGEADLEARIASYELAAAMQTTAREALDLSGETEATRRL
;
A
#
# COMPACT_ATOMS: atom_id res chain seq x y z
N MET A 1 -11.94 65.75 1.29
CA MET A 1 -12.36 65.51 2.68
C MET A 1 -13.42 64.42 2.66
N SER A 2 -13.05 63.20 3.03
CA SER A 2 -14.01 62.12 3.32
C SER A 2 -13.86 61.81 4.81
N THR A 3 -14.88 62.15 5.58
CA THR A 3 -14.96 61.88 7.01
C THR A 3 -15.74 60.60 7.19
N ASP A 4 -15.04 59.47 7.18
CA ASP A 4 -15.62 58.18 7.57
C ASP A 4 -15.42 58.03 9.08
N PRO A 5 -16.49 57.95 9.90
CA PRO A 5 -16.36 57.81 11.34
C PRO A 5 -15.86 56.40 11.67
N LEU A 6 -14.75 56.33 12.41
CA LEU A 6 -14.22 55.10 12.99
C LEU A 6 -15.35 54.34 13.73
N ASP A 7 -15.66 53.14 13.27
CA ASP A 7 -16.60 52.23 13.95
C ASP A 7 -16.07 51.90 15.36
N PRO A 8 -16.78 52.28 16.44
CA PRO A 8 -16.34 52.02 17.81
C PRO A 8 -16.34 50.52 18.19
N ARG A 9 -16.77 49.62 17.30
CA ARG A 9 -16.81 48.17 17.53
C ARG A 9 -15.56 47.41 17.09
N ALA A 10 -14.58 48.06 16.47
CA ALA A 10 -13.33 47.42 16.03
C ALA A 10 -12.45 46.87 17.17
N GLY A 11 -12.74 47.20 18.43
CA GLY A 11 -12.02 46.73 19.62
C GLY A 11 -12.71 45.66 20.46
N LEU A 12 -13.94 45.25 20.14
CA LEU A 12 -14.70 44.34 21.00
C LEU A 12 -14.45 42.88 20.62
N ILE A 13 -13.68 42.18 21.46
CA ILE A 13 -13.48 40.73 21.37
C ILE A 13 -14.86 40.07 21.50
N SER A 14 -15.35 39.43 20.44
CA SER A 14 -16.59 38.68 20.50
C SER A 14 -16.48 37.55 21.54
N ARG A 15 -17.56 37.22 22.24
CA ARG A 15 -17.59 36.11 23.23
C ARG A 15 -16.96 34.83 22.67
N ARG A 16 -17.21 34.51 21.39
CA ARG A 16 -16.60 33.37 20.68
C ARG A 16 -15.08 33.51 20.57
N ARG A 17 -14.57 34.69 20.23
CA ARG A 17 -13.13 34.95 20.08
C ARG A 17 -12.41 35.04 21.44
N PHE A 18 -13.10 35.50 22.49
CA PHE A 18 -12.62 35.48 23.88
C PHE A 18 -12.49 34.03 24.37
N LEU A 19 -13.55 33.24 24.19
CA LEU A 19 -13.53 31.82 24.54
C LEU A 19 -12.48 31.05 23.71
N GLN A 20 -12.35 31.27 22.40
CA GLN A 20 -11.30 30.64 21.60
C GLN A 20 -9.88 31.01 22.06
N ARG A 21 -9.65 32.26 22.46
CA ARG A 21 -8.32 32.72 22.92
C ARG A 21 -7.99 32.33 24.36
N HIS A 22 -8.99 32.06 25.21
CA HIS A 22 -8.77 31.81 26.64
C HIS A 22 -9.17 30.41 27.11
N ALA A 23 -9.89 29.63 26.31
CA ALA A 23 -10.14 28.20 26.56
C ALA A 23 -8.82 27.40 26.61
N MET A 24 -7.79 27.84 25.89
CA MET A 24 -6.45 27.27 25.95
C MET A 24 -5.62 27.76 27.16
N GLY A 25 -6.10 28.75 27.91
CA GLY A 25 -5.40 29.31 29.08
C GLY A 25 -5.67 28.52 30.35
N VAL A 26 -6.87 28.69 30.93
CA VAL A 26 -7.23 28.03 32.20
C VAL A 26 -7.42 26.52 32.00
N GLY A 27 -8.07 26.12 30.90
CA GLY A 27 -8.22 24.70 30.54
C GLY A 27 -6.88 24.03 30.22
N GLY A 28 -5.95 24.76 29.60
CA GLY A 28 -4.58 24.29 29.35
C GLY A 28 -3.78 24.09 30.63
N VAL A 29 -3.89 25.02 31.60
CA VAL A 29 -3.24 24.89 32.92
C VAL A 29 -3.84 23.73 33.72
N ALA A 30 -5.17 23.59 33.72
CA ALA A 30 -5.84 22.48 34.40
C ALA A 30 -5.46 21.12 33.78
N LEU A 31 -5.45 21.02 32.45
CA LEU A 31 -4.99 19.83 31.74
C LEU A 31 -3.51 19.54 32.03
N ALA A 32 -2.64 20.55 32.01
CA ALA A 32 -1.23 20.39 32.36
C ALA A 32 -1.05 19.91 33.82
N SER A 33 -1.86 20.41 34.76
CA SER A 33 -1.84 19.94 36.16
C SER A 33 -2.25 18.47 36.25
N LEU A 34 -3.36 18.08 35.59
CA LEU A 34 -3.83 16.69 35.56
C LEU A 34 -2.80 15.76 34.92
N LEU A 35 -2.20 16.16 33.79
CA LEU A 35 -1.14 15.39 33.13
C LEU A 35 0.15 15.33 33.98
N ALA A 36 0.43 16.34 34.81
CA ALA A 36 1.54 16.32 35.76
C ALA A 36 1.30 15.33 36.89
N GLU A 37 0.09 15.34 37.45
CA GLU A 37 -0.37 14.43 38.50
C GLU A 37 -0.35 12.97 38.02
N GLU A 38 -0.81 12.72 36.79
CA GLU A 38 -0.78 11.40 36.14
C GLU A 38 0.63 11.00 35.66
N GLN A 39 1.66 11.81 35.93
CA GLN A 39 3.04 11.64 35.45
C GLN A 39 3.20 11.56 33.92
N LEU A 40 2.18 11.92 33.15
CA LEU A 40 2.21 11.94 31.69
C LEU A 40 3.03 13.11 31.13
N LEU A 41 3.30 14.14 31.94
CA LEU A 41 4.27 15.21 31.60
C LEU A 41 5.73 14.84 31.90
N ARG A 42 6.00 13.73 32.61
CA ARG A 42 7.36 13.21 32.69
C ARG A 42 7.66 12.64 31.31
N GLY A 43 8.49 13.36 30.57
CA GLY A 43 8.93 12.94 29.25
C GLY A 43 9.31 11.45 29.27
N ASN A 44 8.78 10.72 28.31
CA ASN A 44 9.20 9.35 27.98
C ASN A 44 10.72 9.20 28.21
N PRO A 45 11.20 8.06 28.74
CA PRO A 45 12.62 7.86 29.00
C PRO A 45 13.46 8.33 27.80
N ALA A 46 14.54 9.06 28.11
CA ALA A 46 15.39 9.81 27.18
C ALA A 46 16.13 8.97 26.11
N SER A 47 15.69 7.75 25.83
CA SER A 47 16.37 6.80 24.93
C SER A 47 15.75 6.68 23.55
N VAL A 48 14.72 7.45 23.19
CA VAL A 48 14.21 7.49 21.82
C VAL A 48 14.36 8.90 21.26
N PRO A 49 15.38 9.15 20.42
CA PRO A 49 15.49 10.41 19.68
C PRO A 49 14.20 10.62 18.87
N ARG A 50 13.40 11.62 19.26
CA ARG A 50 12.33 12.18 18.42
C ARG A 50 12.97 13.12 17.39
N THR A 51 13.88 12.61 16.57
CA THR A 51 14.12 13.24 15.27
C THR A 51 12.79 13.21 14.54
N PRO A 52 12.26 14.34 14.03
CA PRO A 52 11.19 14.30 13.05
C PRO A 52 11.68 13.39 11.94
N ARG A 53 11.10 12.20 11.83
CA ARG A 53 11.45 11.28 10.77
C ARG A 53 10.88 11.95 9.53
N SER A 54 11.72 12.62 8.73
CA SER A 54 11.26 13.21 7.49
C SER A 54 10.58 12.11 6.70
N LEU A 55 9.30 12.33 6.38
CA LEU A 55 8.51 11.37 5.62
C LEU A 55 8.88 11.53 4.15
N ASP A 56 10.04 10.97 3.80
CA ASP A 56 10.53 10.92 2.43
C ASP A 56 10.63 9.47 1.93
N LEU A 57 10.90 9.30 0.64
CA LEU A 57 11.23 8.01 0.02
C LEU A 57 12.74 7.84 -0.16
N LYS A 58 13.59 8.61 0.52
CA LYS A 58 15.04 8.48 0.32
C LYS A 58 15.50 7.08 0.75
N PRO A 59 16.46 6.46 0.03
CA PRO A 59 17.01 5.18 0.41
C PRO A 59 17.53 5.20 1.85
N ARG A 60 17.26 4.12 2.58
CA ARG A 60 17.67 3.95 3.98
C ARG A 60 18.63 2.77 4.09
N PRO A 61 19.65 2.85 4.96
CA PRO A 61 20.54 1.72 5.19
C PRO A 61 19.77 0.56 5.81
N SER A 62 19.94 -0.64 5.24
CA SER A 62 19.41 -1.88 5.79
C SER A 62 20.34 -2.46 6.86
N HIS A 63 19.80 -3.30 7.75
CA HIS A 63 20.61 -3.99 8.76
C HIS A 63 21.67 -4.93 8.15
N PHE A 64 21.40 -5.45 6.95
CA PHE A 64 22.29 -6.34 6.21
C PHE A 64 22.44 -5.84 4.78
N ALA A 65 23.56 -6.16 4.12
CA ALA A 65 23.74 -5.88 2.71
C ALA A 65 22.62 -6.56 1.89
N PRO A 66 21.85 -5.81 1.08
CA PRO A 66 20.75 -6.38 0.33
C PRO A 66 21.28 -7.31 -0.76
N ARG A 67 20.65 -8.48 -0.91
CA ARG A 67 20.93 -9.43 -2.01
C ARG A 67 20.04 -9.21 -3.23
N ALA A 68 18.94 -8.47 -3.07
CA ALA A 68 17.99 -8.13 -4.12
C ALA A 68 17.77 -6.61 -4.14
N ARG A 69 17.53 -6.06 -5.33
CA ARG A 69 17.26 -4.63 -5.54
C ARG A 69 15.77 -4.31 -5.73
N ALA A 70 14.97 -5.31 -6.07
CA ALA A 70 13.53 -5.20 -6.32
C ALA A 70 12.81 -6.48 -5.90
N MET A 71 11.50 -6.36 -5.62
CA MET A 71 10.59 -7.47 -5.36
C MET A 71 9.43 -7.40 -6.35
N ILE A 72 9.24 -8.47 -7.11
CA ILE A 72 8.04 -8.68 -7.93
C ILE A 72 7.14 -9.65 -7.16
N SER A 73 5.94 -9.18 -6.80
CA SER A 73 4.95 -9.99 -6.07
C SER A 73 3.77 -10.29 -6.97
N LEU A 74 3.57 -11.56 -7.31
CA LEU A 74 2.43 -12.01 -8.09
C LEU A 74 1.35 -12.57 -7.16
N PHE A 75 0.26 -11.82 -6.98
CA PHE A 75 -0.91 -12.28 -6.23
C PHE A 75 -2.00 -12.75 -7.21
N MET A 76 -2.11 -14.06 -7.38
CA MET A 76 -3.02 -14.68 -8.34
C MET A 76 -4.41 -14.89 -7.72
N HIS A 77 -5.21 -13.82 -7.65
CA HIS A 77 -6.60 -13.90 -7.21
C HIS A 77 -7.43 -14.79 -8.15
N GLY A 78 -8.04 -15.86 -7.61
CA GLY A 78 -8.74 -16.85 -8.43
C GLY A 78 -7.80 -17.76 -9.23
N GLY A 79 -6.51 -17.75 -8.92
CA GLY A 79 -5.52 -18.62 -9.54
C GLY A 79 -5.72 -20.11 -9.22
N PRO A 80 -4.95 -20.98 -9.89
CA PRO A 80 -4.99 -22.43 -9.67
C PRO A 80 -4.72 -22.80 -8.20
N SER A 81 -5.35 -23.90 -7.76
CA SER A 81 -5.19 -24.42 -6.40
C SER A 81 -3.74 -24.84 -6.12
N HIS A 82 -3.19 -24.45 -4.97
CA HIS A 82 -1.86 -24.88 -4.53
C HIS A 82 -1.75 -26.42 -4.40
N VAL A 83 -2.84 -27.09 -4.01
CA VAL A 83 -2.93 -28.55 -3.93
C VAL A 83 -2.80 -29.22 -5.30
N ASP A 84 -3.16 -28.49 -6.36
CA ASP A 84 -3.06 -28.96 -7.75
C ASP A 84 -1.74 -28.59 -8.43
N LEU A 85 -0.90 -27.74 -7.80
CA LEU A 85 0.34 -27.23 -8.39
C LEU A 85 1.60 -27.72 -7.68
N PHE A 86 1.73 -27.44 -6.39
CA PHE A 86 3.00 -27.54 -5.65
C PHE A 86 2.89 -28.25 -4.31
N ASP A 87 1.69 -28.68 -3.89
CA ASP A 87 1.44 -29.23 -2.56
C ASP A 87 0.57 -30.49 -2.63
N PRO A 88 1.07 -31.60 -3.21
CA PRO A 88 0.31 -32.84 -3.27
C PRO A 88 -0.08 -33.27 -1.85
N LYS A 89 -1.36 -33.64 -1.68
CA LYS A 89 -1.93 -34.09 -0.41
C LYS A 89 -2.34 -35.57 -0.51
N PRO A 90 -1.43 -36.54 -0.26
CA PRO A 90 -1.72 -37.97 -0.43
C PRO A 90 -2.95 -38.46 0.33
N GLU A 91 -3.17 -37.95 1.55
CA GLU A 91 -4.34 -38.32 2.35
C GLU A 91 -5.65 -37.77 1.76
N LEU A 92 -5.63 -36.55 1.20
CA LEU A 92 -6.77 -35.99 0.50
C LEU A 92 -7.09 -36.80 -0.75
N THR A 93 -6.06 -37.24 -1.49
CA THR A 93 -6.22 -38.14 -2.65
C THR A 93 -6.85 -39.47 -2.23
N ARG A 94 -6.36 -40.10 -1.15
CA ARG A 94 -6.90 -41.37 -0.64
C ARG A 94 -8.37 -41.26 -0.23
N ARG A 95 -8.77 -40.12 0.33
CA ARG A 95 -10.15 -39.87 0.79
C ARG A 95 -11.02 -39.15 -0.24
N SER A 96 -10.54 -38.98 -1.47
CA SER A 96 -11.29 -38.30 -2.53
C SER A 96 -12.65 -38.95 -2.74
N GLY A 97 -13.71 -38.14 -2.82
CA GLY A 97 -15.10 -38.57 -2.95
C GLY A 97 -15.80 -38.91 -1.62
N GLN A 98 -15.07 -39.02 -0.51
CA GLN A 98 -15.64 -39.23 0.82
C GLN A 98 -16.07 -37.89 1.45
N ASP A 99 -17.06 -37.94 2.34
CA ASP A 99 -17.43 -36.76 3.13
C ASP A 99 -16.44 -36.53 4.28
N TYR A 100 -16.04 -35.29 4.47
CA TYR A 100 -15.27 -34.87 5.63
C TYR A 100 -16.13 -34.94 6.90
N SER A 101 -15.66 -35.69 7.89
CA SER A 101 -16.40 -35.96 9.13
C SER A 101 -16.40 -34.80 10.13
N GLY A 102 -15.48 -33.84 9.98
CA GLY A 102 -15.38 -32.68 10.86
C GLY A 102 -16.41 -31.58 10.57
N GLU A 103 -16.35 -30.55 11.40
CA GLU A 103 -17.06 -29.31 11.15
C GLU A 103 -16.36 -28.51 10.04
N VAL A 104 -17.17 -27.94 9.15
CA VAL A 104 -16.71 -27.07 8.07
C VAL A 104 -17.59 -25.84 8.10
N THR A 105 -16.97 -24.69 8.35
CA THR A 105 -17.62 -23.41 8.09
C THR A 105 -17.63 -23.18 6.58
N PHE A 106 -18.74 -22.74 6.02
CA PHE A 106 -18.86 -22.39 4.61
C PHE A 106 -19.16 -20.90 4.48
N SER A 107 -18.37 -20.18 3.68
CA SER A 107 -18.66 -18.77 3.38
C SER A 107 -19.88 -18.62 2.45
N PHE A 108 -20.22 -19.67 1.69
CA PHE A 108 -21.35 -19.69 0.76
C PHE A 108 -22.19 -20.96 0.93
N VAL A 109 -23.19 -20.88 1.81
CA VAL A 109 -24.02 -22.05 2.21
C VAL A 109 -24.71 -22.75 1.04
N ASN A 110 -25.11 -22.02 0.00
CA ASN A 110 -25.82 -22.57 -1.17
C ASN A 110 -24.94 -23.43 -2.09
N ARG A 111 -23.62 -23.46 -1.88
CA ARG A 111 -22.67 -24.34 -2.60
C ARG A 111 -21.81 -25.15 -1.63
N ALA A 112 -22.27 -25.31 -0.39
CA ALA A 112 -21.56 -26.07 0.63
C ALA A 112 -21.49 -27.54 0.25
N SER A 113 -20.28 -28.09 0.20
CA SER A 113 -20.02 -29.51 0.03
C SER A 113 -18.96 -29.95 1.03
N LYS A 114 -19.23 -31.03 1.76
CA LYS A 114 -18.23 -31.68 2.62
C LYS A 114 -17.42 -32.74 1.87
N LYS A 115 -17.70 -32.97 0.58
CA LYS A 115 -16.96 -33.95 -0.21
C LYS A 115 -15.52 -33.50 -0.38
N LEU A 116 -14.61 -34.36 0.04
CA LEU A 116 -13.19 -34.19 -0.20
C LEU A 116 -12.89 -34.43 -1.67
N MET A 117 -12.10 -33.54 -2.28
CA MET A 117 -11.66 -33.66 -3.66
C MET A 117 -10.13 -33.69 -3.67
N GLY A 118 -9.58 -34.88 -3.94
CA GLY A 118 -8.16 -35.03 -4.24
C GLY A 118 -7.80 -34.37 -5.56
N SER A 119 -6.54 -33.94 -5.68
CA SER A 119 -6.03 -33.44 -6.95
C SER A 119 -6.13 -34.53 -8.03
N PRO A 120 -6.71 -34.25 -9.22
CA PRO A 120 -6.77 -35.20 -10.32
C PRO A 120 -5.46 -35.28 -11.12
N TRP A 121 -4.50 -34.40 -10.83
CA TRP A 121 -3.28 -34.22 -11.60
C TRP A 121 -2.13 -35.08 -11.09
N LYS A 122 -1.22 -35.44 -12.00
CA LYS A 122 -0.01 -36.19 -11.65
C LYS A 122 1.09 -35.26 -11.20
N PHE A 123 1.84 -35.70 -10.19
CA PHE A 123 3.00 -35.01 -9.66
C PHE A 123 4.27 -35.78 -9.99
N ARG A 124 5.35 -35.03 -10.27
CA ARG A 124 6.69 -35.58 -10.45
C ARG A 124 7.66 -34.80 -9.58
N ARG A 125 8.66 -35.48 -9.03
CA ARG A 125 9.79 -34.81 -8.38
C ARG A 125 10.67 -34.19 -9.45
N GLN A 126 10.93 -32.90 -9.30
CA GLN A 126 11.70 -32.10 -10.24
C GLN A 126 12.92 -31.50 -9.53
N GLY A 127 13.99 -31.27 -10.30
CA GLY A 127 15.25 -30.74 -9.77
C GLY A 127 15.97 -31.68 -8.81
N GLN A 128 17.08 -31.19 -8.27
CA GLN A 128 17.89 -31.85 -7.24
C GLN A 128 17.21 -31.79 -5.86
N SER A 129 16.43 -30.74 -5.61
CA SER A 129 15.59 -30.58 -4.42
C SER A 129 14.51 -31.66 -4.31
N GLY A 130 14.15 -32.29 -5.42
CA GLY A 130 13.07 -33.27 -5.49
C GLY A 130 11.69 -32.64 -5.26
N LEU A 131 11.54 -31.34 -5.53
CA LEU A 131 10.28 -30.61 -5.40
C LEU A 131 9.19 -31.32 -6.22
N GLU A 132 8.08 -31.68 -5.57
CA GLU A 132 6.94 -32.28 -6.26
C GLU A 132 6.13 -31.20 -6.97
N VAL A 133 6.10 -31.29 -8.30
CA VAL A 133 5.42 -30.33 -9.17
C VAL A 133 4.41 -31.06 -10.04
N SER A 134 3.24 -30.45 -10.19
CA SER A 134 2.15 -30.94 -11.04
C SER A 134 2.50 -30.90 -12.52
N GLU A 135 1.93 -31.83 -13.28
CA GLU A 135 2.03 -31.85 -14.74
C GLU A 135 1.42 -30.62 -15.44
N LEU A 136 0.62 -29.82 -14.72
CA LEU A 136 0.11 -28.53 -15.18
C LEU A 136 1.20 -27.47 -15.42
N LEU A 137 2.41 -27.69 -14.89
CA LEU A 137 3.54 -26.77 -15.00
C LEU A 137 4.71 -27.47 -15.72
N PRO A 138 4.57 -27.80 -17.02
CA PRO A 138 5.51 -28.68 -17.72
C PRO A 138 6.94 -28.12 -17.81
N HIS A 139 7.08 -26.78 -17.80
CA HIS A 139 8.38 -26.10 -17.90
C HIS A 139 8.99 -25.76 -16.54
N PHE A 140 8.28 -25.98 -15.44
CA PHE A 140 8.76 -25.57 -14.11
C PHE A 140 9.98 -26.38 -13.65
N SER A 141 10.21 -27.56 -14.23
CA SER A 141 11.41 -28.34 -14.01
C SER A 141 12.70 -27.59 -14.31
N GLU A 142 12.65 -26.61 -15.22
CA GLU A 142 13.82 -25.81 -15.63
C GLU A 142 14.33 -24.90 -14.50
N ILE A 143 13.47 -24.56 -13.53
CA ILE A 143 13.76 -23.62 -12.44
C ILE A 143 13.47 -24.20 -11.04
N ALA A 144 13.19 -25.50 -10.93
CA ALA A 144 12.69 -26.10 -9.69
C ALA A 144 13.63 -25.89 -8.49
N ASP A 145 14.94 -25.88 -8.73
CA ASP A 145 15.97 -25.69 -7.69
C ASP A 145 16.28 -24.21 -7.39
N GLU A 146 15.72 -23.29 -8.17
CA GLU A 146 15.84 -21.83 -7.96
C GLU A 146 14.66 -21.26 -7.16
N VAL A 147 13.64 -22.08 -6.91
CA VAL A 147 12.40 -21.66 -6.24
C VAL A 147 12.28 -22.27 -4.85
N CYS A 148 11.87 -21.45 -3.89
CA CYS A 148 11.46 -21.90 -2.57
C CYS A 148 9.92 -21.99 -2.49
N VAL A 149 9.40 -23.16 -2.16
CA VAL A 149 7.96 -23.39 -1.94
C VAL A 149 7.67 -23.47 -0.44
N LEU A 150 6.80 -22.59 0.05
CA LEU A 150 6.35 -22.58 1.45
C LEU A 150 4.98 -23.27 1.58
N ARG A 151 4.97 -24.52 2.07
CA ARG A 151 3.74 -25.32 2.32
C ARG A 151 3.16 -25.16 3.73
N SER A 152 3.81 -24.39 4.60
CA SER A 152 3.46 -24.25 6.02
C SER A 152 2.44 -23.13 6.29
N MET A 153 1.96 -22.44 5.26
CA MET A 153 0.99 -21.36 5.42
C MET A 153 -0.40 -21.93 5.66
N HIS A 154 -1.07 -21.48 6.72
CA HIS A 154 -2.46 -21.83 7.01
C HIS A 154 -3.19 -20.64 7.63
N THR A 155 -4.51 -20.60 7.46
CA THR A 155 -5.41 -19.62 8.07
C THR A 155 -6.63 -20.34 8.64
N ASP A 156 -7.34 -19.68 9.54
CA ASP A 156 -8.57 -20.15 10.20
C ASP A 156 -9.85 -19.59 9.57
N ILE A 157 -9.72 -18.69 8.58
CA ILE A 157 -10.82 -18.01 7.93
C ILE A 157 -10.87 -18.42 6.46
N ASN A 158 -12.08 -18.77 6.01
CA ASN A 158 -12.38 -19.26 4.66
C ASN A 158 -12.94 -18.18 3.71
N GLY A 159 -13.00 -16.93 4.14
CA GLY A 159 -13.48 -15.80 3.32
C GLY A 159 -12.44 -15.30 2.33
N HIS A 160 -12.91 -14.80 1.18
CA HIS A 160 -12.05 -14.24 0.14
C HIS A 160 -11.27 -13.00 0.64
N GLU A 161 -11.98 -11.98 1.13
CA GLU A 161 -11.38 -10.73 1.62
C GLU A 161 -10.37 -10.97 2.76
N PRO A 162 -10.70 -11.72 3.83
CA PRO A 162 -9.76 -11.93 4.93
C PRO A 162 -8.52 -12.73 4.52
N SER A 163 -8.66 -13.66 3.58
CA SER A 163 -7.52 -14.42 3.05
C SER A 163 -6.55 -13.52 2.27
N ILE A 164 -7.07 -12.57 1.50
CA ILE A 164 -6.25 -11.58 0.81
C ILE A 164 -5.53 -10.67 1.80
N TRP A 165 -6.22 -10.23 2.86
CA TRP A 165 -5.59 -9.44 3.92
C TRP A 165 -4.51 -10.20 4.68
N TYR A 166 -4.69 -11.50 4.93
CA TYR A 166 -3.63 -12.34 5.50
C TYR A 166 -2.38 -12.34 4.62
N MET A 167 -2.53 -12.47 3.30
CA MET A 167 -1.41 -12.47 2.38
C MET A 167 -0.67 -11.12 2.36
N HIS A 168 -1.40 -10.00 2.34
CA HIS A 168 -0.81 -8.68 2.21
C HIS A 168 -0.38 -8.04 3.53
N THR A 169 -0.99 -8.41 4.66
CA THR A 169 -0.81 -7.74 5.96
C THR A 169 -0.44 -8.69 7.11
N GLY A 170 -0.51 -10.00 6.89
CA GLY A 170 -0.33 -11.02 7.92
C GLY A 170 -1.48 -11.13 8.92
N LYS A 171 -2.60 -10.43 8.69
CA LYS A 171 -3.77 -10.39 9.58
C LYS A 171 -5.09 -10.38 8.80
N ALA A 172 -6.14 -10.89 9.42
CA ALA A 172 -7.50 -10.91 8.89
C ALA A 172 -8.27 -9.60 9.07
N GLN A 173 -7.70 -8.59 9.71
CA GLN A 173 -8.37 -7.31 9.95
C GLN A 173 -7.96 -6.29 8.87
N PRO A 174 -8.92 -5.56 8.29
CA PRO A 174 -8.63 -4.54 7.28
C PRO A 174 -7.93 -3.31 7.89
N GLY A 175 -7.46 -2.43 7.01
CA GLY A 175 -6.92 -1.11 7.39
C GLY A 175 -5.46 -1.10 7.82
N ARG A 176 -4.75 -2.23 7.70
CA ARG A 176 -3.32 -2.31 8.00
C ARG A 176 -2.48 -1.96 6.76
N PRO A 177 -1.26 -1.42 6.93
CA PRO A 177 -0.34 -1.21 5.82
C PRO A 177 0.11 -2.55 5.23
N HIS A 178 0.17 -2.60 3.90
CA HIS A 178 0.52 -3.81 3.18
C HIS A 178 2.04 -4.02 3.12
N LEU A 179 2.46 -5.24 2.76
CA LEU A 179 3.87 -5.63 2.70
C LEU A 179 4.74 -4.61 1.95
N ALA A 180 4.32 -4.19 0.76
CA ALA A 180 5.08 -3.22 -0.02
C ALA A 180 5.11 -1.81 0.61
N SER A 181 4.05 -1.42 1.33
CA SER A 181 4.04 -0.18 2.13
C SER A 181 5.07 -0.24 3.25
N TRP A 182 5.21 -1.40 3.93
CA TRP A 182 6.28 -1.62 4.92
C TRP A 182 7.68 -1.64 4.31
N LEU A 183 7.85 -2.28 3.14
CA LEU A 183 9.14 -2.31 2.43
C LEU A 183 9.59 -0.91 2.03
N THR A 184 8.69 -0.11 1.44
CA THR A 184 8.99 1.27 1.05
C THR A 184 9.19 2.19 2.25
N TYR A 185 8.46 1.99 3.34
CA TYR A 185 8.72 2.67 4.61
C TYR A 185 10.10 2.32 5.20
N GLY A 186 10.47 1.05 5.20
CA GLY A 186 11.73 0.58 5.78
C GLY A 186 12.95 0.96 4.95
N LEU A 187 12.88 0.81 3.63
CA LEU A 187 14.03 0.88 2.73
C LEU A 187 14.06 2.15 1.87
N GLY A 188 12.93 2.84 1.70
CA GLY A 188 12.82 3.94 0.74
C GLY A 188 12.83 3.44 -0.71
N SER A 189 13.25 4.30 -1.63
CA SER A 189 13.36 4.03 -3.06
C SER A 189 14.56 4.73 -3.67
N GLU A 190 15.30 4.03 -4.53
CA GLU A 190 16.34 4.66 -5.37
C GLU A 190 15.71 5.55 -6.46
N ASN A 191 14.42 5.34 -6.76
CA ASN A 191 13.69 6.11 -7.76
C ASN A 191 13.11 7.41 -7.17
N ARG A 192 13.34 8.53 -7.86
CA ARG A 192 12.84 9.86 -7.47
C ARG A 192 11.66 10.35 -8.30
N ASN A 193 11.38 9.70 -9.43
CA ASN A 193 10.48 10.17 -10.47
C ASN A 193 9.31 9.20 -10.76
N LEU A 194 9.34 7.99 -10.20
CA LEU A 194 8.26 7.00 -10.26
C LEU A 194 7.88 6.52 -8.86
N PRO A 195 6.65 6.02 -8.66
CA PRO A 195 6.22 5.46 -7.39
C PRO A 195 7.12 4.31 -6.93
N ALA A 196 7.43 4.28 -5.64
CA ALA A 196 8.19 3.20 -5.02
C ALA A 196 7.39 1.89 -4.92
N TYR A 197 6.06 2.00 -4.86
CA TYR A 197 5.13 0.88 -4.82
C TYR A 197 4.19 0.96 -6.03
N VAL A 198 4.50 0.16 -7.05
CA VAL A 198 3.72 0.04 -8.29
C VAL A 198 2.86 -1.22 -8.24
N VAL A 199 1.62 -1.09 -8.67
CA VAL A 199 0.66 -2.18 -8.78
C VAL A 199 0.26 -2.34 -10.24
N LEU A 200 0.58 -3.48 -10.82
CA LEU A 200 0.07 -3.88 -12.13
C LEU A 200 -1.21 -4.70 -11.92
N THR A 201 -2.31 -4.27 -12.53
CA THR A 201 -3.62 -4.91 -12.36
C THR A 201 -4.00 -5.75 -13.57
N ASP A 202 -4.73 -6.83 -13.32
CA ASP A 202 -5.31 -7.66 -14.37
C ASP A 202 -6.32 -6.85 -15.23
N PRO A 203 -6.35 -7.04 -16.56
CA PRO A 203 -7.33 -6.38 -17.43
C PRO A 203 -8.80 -6.71 -17.13
N GLY A 204 -9.07 -7.90 -16.57
CA GLY A 204 -10.38 -8.34 -16.12
C GLY A 204 -10.87 -7.65 -14.85
N GLY A 205 -10.01 -6.88 -14.17
CA GLY A 205 -10.37 -6.04 -13.04
C GLY A 205 -9.52 -6.29 -11.80
N HIS A 206 -9.88 -5.58 -10.73
CA HIS A 206 -9.18 -5.74 -9.46
C HIS A 206 -9.61 -7.03 -8.75
N PRO A 207 -8.74 -7.60 -7.88
CA PRO A 207 -9.16 -8.62 -6.94
C PRO A 207 -10.35 -8.16 -6.09
N VAL A 208 -11.02 -9.12 -5.44
CA VAL A 208 -11.98 -8.83 -4.37
C VAL A 208 -11.34 -7.86 -3.36
N ASP A 209 -12.12 -6.90 -2.84
CA ASP A 209 -11.66 -5.76 -2.02
C ASP A 209 -10.99 -4.58 -2.80
N GLY A 210 -10.77 -4.74 -4.11
CA GLY A 210 -10.40 -3.65 -5.01
C GLY A 210 -9.05 -3.00 -4.66
N VAL A 211 -9.01 -1.66 -4.70
CA VAL A 211 -7.79 -0.88 -4.45
C VAL A 211 -7.29 -0.97 -3.00
N ARG A 212 -8.13 -1.45 -2.06
CA ARG A 212 -7.73 -1.64 -0.67
C ARG A 212 -6.66 -2.72 -0.53
N ASN A 213 -6.52 -3.60 -1.55
CA ASN A 213 -5.46 -4.60 -1.65
C ASN A 213 -4.04 -4.05 -1.74
N TRP A 214 -3.86 -2.72 -1.82
CA TRP A 214 -2.56 -2.06 -1.92
C TRP A 214 -2.45 -0.86 -0.97
N SER A 215 -3.16 -0.91 0.16
CA SER A 215 -3.28 0.22 1.07
C SER A 215 -2.01 0.48 1.88
N ASN A 216 -1.73 1.76 2.13
CA ASN A 216 -0.80 2.22 3.16
C ASN A 216 -1.38 2.13 4.58
N GLY A 217 -2.66 1.78 4.76
CA GLY A 217 -3.31 1.72 6.08
C GLY A 217 -3.20 3.06 6.81
N TRP A 218 -2.70 3.03 8.05
CA TRP A 218 -2.42 4.23 8.86
C TRP A 218 -1.05 4.87 8.60
N MET A 219 -0.26 4.38 7.64
CA MET A 219 0.97 5.07 7.25
C MET A 219 0.64 6.32 6.44
N PRO A 220 1.59 7.25 6.26
CA PRO A 220 1.40 8.39 5.38
C PRO A 220 1.07 7.97 3.93
N PRO A 221 0.29 8.77 3.17
CA PRO A 221 -0.09 8.49 1.78
C PRO A 221 1.07 8.22 0.81
N LEU A 222 2.28 8.67 1.16
CA LEU A 222 3.50 8.45 0.38
C LEU A 222 3.82 6.96 0.13
N PHE A 223 3.31 6.06 0.98
CA PHE A 223 3.51 4.61 0.88
C PHE A 223 2.33 3.86 0.25
N GLN A 224 1.35 4.57 -0.32
CA GLN A 224 0.19 3.99 -0.99
C GLN A 224 0.60 3.38 -2.33
N GLY A 225 0.10 2.17 -2.62
CA GLY A 225 0.30 1.54 -3.92
C GLY A 225 -0.31 2.37 -5.04
N THR A 226 0.48 2.65 -6.08
CA THR A 226 0.05 3.36 -7.28
C THR A 226 -0.33 2.35 -8.35
N VAL A 227 -1.59 2.40 -8.78
CA VAL A 227 -2.14 1.51 -9.80
C VAL A 227 -1.70 1.95 -11.19
N VAL A 228 -1.12 1.03 -11.93
CA VAL A 228 -0.81 1.15 -13.35
C VAL A 228 -1.73 0.20 -14.10
N ARG A 229 -2.63 0.79 -14.87
CA ARG A 229 -3.64 0.06 -15.64
C ARG A 229 -3.03 -0.59 -16.88
N PRO A 230 -3.64 -1.69 -17.36
CA PRO A 230 -3.23 -2.33 -18.61
C PRO A 230 -3.59 -1.51 -19.85
N THR A 231 -4.53 -0.57 -19.73
CA THR A 231 -5.04 0.28 -20.81
C THR A 231 -4.84 1.77 -20.53
N GLU A 232 -4.77 2.58 -21.59
CA GLU A 232 -4.64 4.03 -21.45
C GLU A 232 -5.89 4.69 -20.85
N PRO A 233 -5.75 5.82 -20.12
CA PRO A 233 -4.49 6.33 -19.55
C PRO A 233 -3.95 5.41 -18.44
N ARG A 234 -2.75 4.85 -18.59
CA ARG A 234 -2.23 3.84 -17.64
C ARG A 234 -2.18 4.33 -16.19
N ILE A 235 -1.93 5.64 -16.01
CA ILE A 235 -2.05 6.34 -14.74
C ILE A 235 -3.04 7.49 -14.94
N LEU A 236 -4.07 7.56 -14.09
CA LEU A 236 -5.11 8.57 -14.19
C LEU A 236 -4.58 9.96 -13.83
N ASN A 237 -5.15 10.99 -14.47
CA ASN A 237 -4.90 12.41 -14.17
C ASN A 237 -3.42 12.83 -14.27
N LEU A 238 -2.62 12.07 -15.03
CA LEU A 238 -1.23 12.40 -15.23
C LEU A 238 -1.07 13.58 -16.20
N ASP A 239 -1.99 13.73 -17.16
CA ASP A 239 -1.92 14.80 -18.13
C ASP A 239 -2.70 16.04 -17.71
N PRO A 240 -2.09 17.23 -17.81
CA PRO A 240 -2.83 18.48 -17.68
C PRO A 240 -3.85 18.61 -18.83
N PRO A 241 -5.00 19.27 -18.61
CA PRO A 241 -5.88 19.69 -19.70
C PRO A 241 -5.11 20.48 -20.77
N PRO A 242 -5.44 20.34 -22.07
CA PRO A 242 -4.67 20.98 -23.15
C PRO A 242 -4.47 22.50 -22.98
N HIS A 243 -5.50 23.19 -22.48
CA HIS A 243 -5.47 24.65 -22.27
C HIS A 243 -4.63 25.10 -21.06
N LEU A 244 -4.21 24.17 -20.17
CA LEU A 244 -3.35 24.46 -19.03
C LEU A 244 -1.90 23.99 -19.25
N LYS A 245 -1.64 23.14 -20.26
CA LYS A 245 -0.34 22.50 -20.47
C LYS A 245 0.78 23.52 -20.68
N GLY A 246 1.97 23.23 -20.15
CA GLY A 246 3.18 24.02 -20.35
C GLY A 246 3.36 25.10 -19.29
N GLU A 247 3.50 26.36 -19.71
CA GLU A 247 3.82 27.49 -18.83
C GLU A 247 2.79 27.69 -17.72
N LEU A 248 1.50 27.70 -18.09
CA LEU A 248 0.39 27.96 -17.17
C LEU A 248 0.34 26.92 -16.05
N GLN A 249 0.45 25.64 -16.38
CA GLN A 249 0.54 24.57 -15.39
C GLN A 249 1.75 24.75 -14.48
N ARG A 250 2.94 25.08 -15.03
CA ARG A 250 4.14 25.28 -14.22
C ARG A 250 3.95 26.42 -13.23
N GLN A 251 3.35 27.54 -13.64
CA GLN A 251 3.03 28.67 -12.76
C GLN A 251 2.04 28.28 -11.67
N ASN A 252 0.99 27.53 -12.01
CA ASN A 252 0.01 27.01 -11.05
C ASN A 252 0.64 26.07 -10.02
N LEU A 253 1.49 25.13 -10.46
CA LEU A 253 2.22 24.21 -9.59
C LEU A 253 3.21 24.95 -8.68
N ASN A 254 3.91 25.97 -9.20
CA ASN A 254 4.81 26.81 -8.40
C ASN A 254 4.05 27.60 -7.32
N LEU A 255 2.90 28.17 -7.67
CA LEU A 255 2.03 28.85 -6.70
C LEU A 255 1.55 27.88 -5.61
N LEU A 256 1.07 26.70 -6.01
CA LEU A 256 0.64 25.66 -5.09
C LEU A 256 1.77 25.22 -4.15
N SER A 257 2.97 25.00 -4.68
CA SER A 257 4.16 24.66 -3.88
C SER A 257 4.47 25.73 -2.83
N ARG A 258 4.43 27.01 -3.21
CA ARG A 258 4.62 28.12 -2.25
C ARG A 258 3.55 28.13 -1.15
N LEU A 259 2.27 28.00 -1.52
CA LEU A 259 1.18 27.95 -0.53
C LEU A 259 1.32 26.76 0.42
N ASN A 260 1.71 25.60 -0.11
CA ASN A 260 1.98 24.40 0.67
C ASN A 260 3.13 24.60 1.66
N GLN A 261 4.24 25.22 1.24
CA GLN A 261 5.38 25.55 2.10
C GLN A 261 5.00 26.53 3.22
N GLU A 262 4.25 27.58 2.90
CA GLU A 262 3.75 28.53 3.90
C GLU A 262 2.78 27.89 4.90
N HIS A 263 1.95 26.95 4.43
CA HIS A 263 1.04 26.21 5.29
C HIS A 263 1.80 25.26 6.21
N LEU A 264 2.80 24.53 5.68
CA LEU A 264 3.67 23.65 6.44
C LEU A 264 4.44 24.41 7.54
N ALA A 265 5.00 25.57 7.20
CA ALA A 265 5.70 26.43 8.16
C ALA A 265 4.81 26.87 9.34
N ARG A 266 3.50 26.96 9.13
CA ARG A 266 2.50 27.30 10.16
C ARG A 266 2.04 26.09 10.97
N HIS A 267 2.26 24.86 10.50
CA HIS A 267 1.77 23.62 11.11
C HIS A 267 2.90 22.59 11.23
N PRO A 268 3.98 22.87 12.00
CA PRO A 268 5.09 21.94 12.14
C PRO A 268 4.62 20.63 12.80
N GLY A 269 5.02 19.49 12.21
CA GLY A 269 4.68 18.15 12.72
C GLY A 269 3.44 17.50 12.09
N GLU A 270 2.77 18.17 11.15
CA GLU A 270 1.68 17.59 10.35
C GLU A 270 2.20 16.69 9.22
N ALA A 271 2.53 15.46 9.60
CA ALA A 271 3.01 14.39 8.72
C ALA A 271 2.14 14.15 7.47
N ASP A 272 0.81 14.28 7.61
CA ASP A 272 -0.13 14.06 6.51
C ASP A 272 -0.04 15.13 5.43
N LEU A 273 0.20 16.39 5.81
CA LEU A 273 0.39 17.48 4.87
C LEU A 273 1.69 17.29 4.08
N GLU A 274 2.81 17.00 4.78
CA GLU A 274 4.10 16.74 4.14
C GLU A 274 4.00 15.61 3.11
N ALA A 275 3.34 14.50 3.48
CA ALA A 275 3.15 13.37 2.59
C ALA A 275 2.29 13.70 1.37
N ARG A 276 1.23 14.50 1.53
CA ARG A 276 0.40 14.95 0.40
C ARG A 276 1.18 15.84 -0.56
N ILE A 277 1.99 16.76 -0.04
CA ILE A 277 2.87 17.62 -0.85
C ILE A 277 3.82 16.74 -1.68
N ALA A 278 4.50 15.79 -1.02
CA ALA A 278 5.42 14.87 -1.69
C ALA A 278 4.72 14.01 -2.76
N SER A 279 3.49 13.54 -2.51
CA SER A 279 2.70 12.81 -3.50
C SER A 279 2.36 13.67 -4.74
N TYR A 280 2.04 14.96 -4.57
CA TYR A 280 1.77 15.84 -5.70
C TYR A 280 3.03 16.18 -6.50
N GLU A 281 4.16 16.39 -5.83
CA GLU A 281 5.45 16.60 -6.49
C GLU A 281 5.86 15.37 -7.30
N LEU A 282 5.66 14.16 -6.75
CA LEU A 282 5.86 12.91 -7.47
C LEU A 282 4.95 12.83 -8.71
N ALA A 283 3.65 13.15 -8.57
CA ALA A 283 2.73 13.15 -9.71
C ALA A 283 3.16 14.12 -10.82
N ALA A 284 3.71 15.29 -10.47
CA ALA A 284 4.28 16.22 -11.43
C ALA A 284 5.53 15.66 -12.12
N ALA A 285 6.43 15.01 -11.38
CA ALA A 285 7.64 14.36 -11.93
C ALA A 285 7.30 13.17 -12.85
N MET A 286 6.21 12.47 -12.57
CA MET A 286 5.75 11.33 -13.37
C MET A 286 5.23 11.73 -14.76
N GLN A 287 4.84 13.00 -15.00
CA GLN A 287 4.18 13.39 -16.26
C GLN A 287 5.00 13.09 -17.51
N THR A 288 6.32 13.19 -17.41
CA THR A 288 7.26 12.79 -18.46
C THR A 288 7.75 11.36 -18.24
N THR A 289 8.28 11.09 -17.05
CA THR A 289 8.98 9.83 -16.75
C THR A 289 8.08 8.60 -16.85
N ALA A 290 6.81 8.68 -16.44
CA ALA A 290 5.90 7.53 -16.49
C ALA A 290 5.47 7.20 -17.92
N ARG A 291 5.46 8.17 -18.84
CA ARG A 291 5.18 7.90 -20.26
C ARG A 291 6.30 7.08 -20.88
N GLU A 292 7.55 7.48 -20.64
CA GLU A 292 8.73 6.75 -21.11
C GLU A 292 8.79 5.34 -20.50
N ALA A 293 8.56 5.22 -19.19
CA ALA A 293 8.62 3.94 -18.48
C ALA A 293 7.51 2.95 -18.88
N LEU A 294 6.41 3.43 -19.45
CA LEU A 294 5.27 2.60 -19.86
C LEU A 294 5.14 2.48 -21.39
N ASP A 295 6.10 3.01 -22.14
CA ASP A 295 6.13 2.91 -23.59
C ASP A 295 6.63 1.52 -24.03
N LEU A 296 5.69 0.72 -24.55
CA LEU A 296 5.99 -0.62 -25.09
C LEU A 296 6.22 -0.59 -26.61
N SER A 297 6.25 0.59 -27.24
CA SER A 297 6.44 0.75 -28.68
C SER A 297 7.82 0.31 -29.18
N GLY A 298 8.79 0.15 -28.27
CA GLY A 298 10.10 -0.46 -28.55
C GLY A 298 10.15 -1.98 -28.41
N GLU A 299 9.15 -2.61 -27.79
CA GLU A 299 9.16 -4.06 -27.53
C GLU A 299 9.08 -4.90 -28.80
N THR A 300 9.75 -6.05 -28.80
CA THR A 300 9.74 -6.97 -29.94
C THR A 300 8.33 -7.52 -30.20
N GLU A 301 8.06 -7.92 -31.44
CA GLU A 301 6.78 -8.54 -31.78
C GLU A 301 6.54 -9.83 -30.96
N ALA A 302 7.59 -10.60 -30.69
CA ALA A 302 7.50 -11.78 -29.83
C ALA A 302 7.05 -11.41 -28.41
N THR A 303 7.63 -10.37 -27.80
CA THR A 303 7.23 -9.88 -26.47
C THR A 303 5.78 -9.42 -26.45
N ARG A 304 5.31 -8.76 -27.50
CA ARG A 304 3.92 -8.24 -27.59
C ARG A 304 2.85 -9.33 -27.78
N ARG A 305 3.25 -10.54 -28.17
CA ARG A 305 2.34 -11.68 -28.37
C ARG A 305 2.17 -12.52 -27.10
N LEU A 306 3.01 -12.33 -26.08
CA LEU A 306 2.86 -12.90 -24.74
C LEU A 306 1.79 -12.16 -23.95
#